data_AF-E2BQV4-F1
#
_entry.id   AF-E2BQV4-F1
#
_cell.length_a   1.000
_cell.length_b   1.000
_cell.length_c   1.000
_cell.angle_alpha   90.00
_cell.angle_beta   90.00
_cell.angle_gamma   90.00
#
_symmetry.space_group_name_H-M   'P 1'
#
loop_
_entity.id
_entity.type
_entity.pdbx_description
1 polymer ?
#
loop_
_entity_poly.entity_id
_entity_poly.type
_entity_poly.pdbx_seq_one_letter_code
_entity_poly.pdbx_strand_id
1 'polypeptide(L)'
;MRSIFSRIPEKLPMDEAQEMSDSKIRKIRLTSRTGENEIRKIERAKNMIEDLEHYGPASLIHVPVLSNIIGKSIKIWNTDSSMNSIIGNKKIGSAINIEYHANRLGGIGHWTLMQAKDPDNTDFDLNSCLFSVIGSQTGLNPSELRRWTVLRLRSNLRQLADQLDEIFQLEEINNDMVLMIGGARYIGTSAYDAKLVLDNSQNAECYACTQRGHPRGHASCPPNTSYGYTDSVENYSLSTNRNKSGFLSRDDQDKVAHLALSTDHAQAAMEKLDLNGSTSEVVNINGYLLRKELRNGNLPKAKWFRAGYPVGDEMDIQQVCMVLRHHKEHFRDRNKDVFVHTCYPII
;
A
#
# COMPACT_ATOMS: atom_id res chain seq x y z
N MET A 1 -72.43 2.71 -46.84
CA MET A 1 -72.27 1.62 -45.86
C MET A 1 -71.13 0.68 -46.28
N ARG A 2 -69.93 0.86 -45.71
CA ARG A 2 -68.82 -0.13 -45.62
C ARG A 2 -67.99 0.30 -44.40
N SER A 3 -68.08 -0.45 -43.30
CA SER A 3 -67.13 -1.48 -42.85
C SER A 3 -65.94 -0.91 -42.08
N ILE A 4 -66.07 -0.94 -40.75
CA ILE A 4 -64.97 -0.96 -39.78
C ILE A 4 -64.57 -2.44 -39.67
N PHE A 5 -63.34 -2.81 -40.03
CA PHE A 5 -62.60 -3.89 -39.35
C PHE A 5 -61.09 -3.83 -39.65
N SER A 6 -60.35 -3.78 -38.54
CA SER A 6 -59.00 -4.30 -38.28
C SER A 6 -57.81 -3.83 -39.13
N ARG A 7 -56.95 -3.01 -38.51
CA ARG A 7 -55.52 -3.32 -38.47
C ARG A 7 -55.08 -3.43 -37.02
N ILE A 8 -54.67 -4.65 -36.67
CA ILE A 8 -53.84 -5.00 -35.51
C ILE A 8 -52.55 -4.16 -35.64
N PRO A 9 -52.06 -3.46 -34.60
CA PRO A 9 -50.71 -2.92 -34.64
C PRO A 9 -49.75 -4.11 -34.65
N GLU A 10 -49.04 -4.23 -35.77
CA GLU A 10 -47.85 -5.05 -35.92
C GLU A 10 -46.91 -4.83 -34.72
N LYS A 11 -46.26 -5.94 -34.35
CA LYS A 11 -45.17 -6.06 -33.38
C LYS A 11 -44.39 -4.75 -33.23
N LEU A 12 -44.29 -4.25 -32.00
CA LEU A 12 -43.23 -3.30 -31.63
C LEU A 12 -41.91 -3.81 -32.21
N PRO A 13 -41.19 -2.99 -32.99
CA PRO A 13 -39.94 -3.42 -33.61
C PRO A 13 -39.01 -3.87 -32.49
N MET A 14 -38.49 -5.09 -32.65
CA MET A 14 -37.68 -5.80 -31.66
C MET A 14 -36.49 -4.95 -31.18
N ASP A 15 -36.05 -3.98 -31.98
CA ASP A 15 -34.95 -3.05 -31.70
C ASP A 15 -35.29 -1.99 -30.64
N GLU A 16 -36.52 -1.45 -30.59
CA GLU A 16 -36.89 -0.43 -29.59
C GLU A 16 -37.02 -1.02 -28.18
N ALA A 17 -37.51 -2.27 -28.07
CA ALA A 17 -37.60 -2.99 -26.81
C ALA A 17 -36.20 -3.39 -26.29
N GLN A 18 -35.28 -3.72 -27.19
CA GLN A 18 -33.89 -4.04 -26.88
C GLN A 18 -33.13 -2.79 -26.40
N GLU A 19 -33.32 -1.65 -27.06
CA GLU A 19 -32.65 -0.39 -26.74
C GLU A 19 -33.13 0.21 -25.40
N MET A 20 -34.42 0.09 -25.09
CA MET A 20 -34.96 0.44 -23.77
C MET A 20 -34.46 -0.47 -22.64
N SER A 21 -34.29 -1.77 -22.91
CA SER A 21 -33.73 -2.74 -21.95
C SER A 21 -32.27 -2.43 -21.64
N ASP A 22 -31.47 -2.17 -22.68
CA ASP A 22 -30.04 -1.84 -22.55
C ASP A 22 -29.82 -0.50 -21.85
N SER A 23 -30.66 0.50 -22.10
CA SER A 23 -30.70 1.78 -21.37
C SER A 23 -30.93 1.57 -19.86
N LYS A 24 -31.90 0.72 -19.51
CA LYS A 24 -32.26 0.44 -18.11
C LYS A 24 -31.16 -0.34 -17.39
N ILE A 25 -30.54 -1.32 -18.06
CA ILE A 25 -29.40 -2.11 -17.53
C ILE A 25 -28.16 -1.23 -17.37
N ARG A 26 -27.87 -0.31 -18.33
CA ARG A 26 -26.78 0.67 -18.19
C ARG A 26 -27.01 1.59 -16.99
N LYS A 27 -28.25 2.06 -16.78
CA LYS A 27 -28.59 2.93 -15.64
C LYS A 27 -28.42 2.22 -14.30
N ILE A 28 -28.82 0.96 -14.19
CA ILE A 28 -28.63 0.11 -13.00
C ILE A 28 -27.14 -0.17 -12.73
N ARG A 29 -26.34 -0.44 -13.78
CA ARG A 29 -24.88 -0.61 -13.68
C ARG A 29 -24.18 0.68 -13.26
N LEU A 30 -24.64 1.84 -13.73
CA LEU A 30 -24.10 3.13 -13.32
C LEU A 30 -24.42 3.43 -11.85
N THR A 31 -25.64 3.17 -11.39
CA THR A 31 -26.05 3.40 -9.99
C THR A 31 -25.39 2.44 -9.00
N SER A 32 -25.21 1.17 -9.37
CA SER A 32 -24.48 0.20 -8.54
C SER A 32 -22.99 0.56 -8.43
N ARG A 33 -22.35 0.97 -9.52
CA ARG A 33 -20.94 1.40 -9.55
C ARG A 33 -20.69 2.71 -8.79
N THR A 34 -21.67 3.63 -8.73
CA THR A 34 -21.59 4.82 -7.87
C THR A 34 -21.77 4.47 -6.39
N GLY A 35 -22.70 3.57 -6.06
CA GLY A 35 -22.89 3.09 -4.69
C GLY A 35 -21.68 2.33 -4.13
N GLU A 36 -21.04 1.49 -4.94
CA GLU A 36 -19.81 0.77 -4.55
C GLU A 36 -18.62 1.72 -4.31
N ASN A 37 -18.52 2.79 -5.11
CA ASN A 37 -17.47 3.80 -4.94
C ASN A 37 -17.66 4.60 -3.65
N GLU A 38 -18.89 5.01 -3.36
CA GLU A 38 -19.26 5.70 -2.11
C GLU A 38 -18.96 4.85 -0.87
N ILE A 39 -19.32 3.58 -0.89
CA ILE A 39 -19.02 2.65 0.22
C ILE A 39 -17.51 2.55 0.44
N ARG A 40 -16.72 2.45 -0.64
CA ARG A 40 -15.25 2.39 -0.55
C ARG A 40 -14.64 3.67 0.03
N LYS A 41 -15.13 4.84 -0.36
CA LYS A 41 -14.65 6.13 0.18
C LYS A 41 -14.93 6.27 1.66
N ILE A 42 -16.14 5.90 2.10
CA ILE A 42 -16.52 5.91 3.51
C ILE A 42 -15.63 4.95 4.31
N GLU A 43 -15.41 3.74 3.80
CA GLU A 43 -14.56 2.75 4.47
C GLU A 43 -13.11 3.23 4.56
N ARG A 44 -12.59 3.87 3.51
CA ARG A 44 -11.27 4.46 3.51
C ARG A 44 -11.13 5.59 4.54
N ALA A 45 -12.13 6.45 4.62
CA ALA A 45 -12.19 7.52 5.61
C ALA A 45 -12.22 6.97 7.05
N LYS A 46 -12.94 5.86 7.32
CA LYS A 46 -12.92 5.19 8.64
C LYS A 46 -11.54 4.64 8.96
N ASN A 47 -10.92 3.94 8.01
CA ASN A 47 -9.60 3.34 8.20
C ASN A 47 -8.52 4.38 8.55
N MET A 48 -8.59 5.59 7.96
CA MET A 48 -7.68 6.69 8.31
C MET A 48 -7.91 7.22 9.73
N ILE A 49 -9.18 7.28 10.16
CA ILE A 49 -9.54 7.71 11.51
C ILE A 49 -9.08 6.68 12.55
N GLU A 50 -9.30 5.40 12.27
CA GLU A 50 -8.85 4.29 13.12
C GLU A 50 -7.33 4.26 13.22
N ASP A 51 -6.62 4.49 12.10
CA ASP A 51 -5.17 4.59 12.11
C ASP A 51 -4.68 5.71 13.04
N LEU A 52 -5.27 6.91 12.92
CA LEU A 52 -4.95 8.04 13.79
C LEU A 52 -5.29 7.77 15.28
N GLU A 53 -6.37 7.04 15.54
CA GLU A 53 -6.78 6.65 16.90
C GLU A 53 -5.80 5.66 17.53
N HIS A 54 -5.29 4.69 16.76
CA HIS A 54 -4.34 3.67 17.20
C HIS A 54 -2.87 4.11 17.01
N TYR A 55 -2.58 5.39 17.24
CA TYR A 55 -1.23 5.96 17.22
C TYR A 55 -0.52 5.92 15.85
N GLY A 56 -1.28 5.84 14.75
CA GLY A 56 -0.76 6.11 13.41
C GLY A 56 -0.25 7.54 13.24
N PRO A 57 0.61 7.79 12.22
CA PRO A 57 1.20 9.09 11.98
C PRO A 57 0.16 10.11 11.53
N ALA A 58 0.27 11.32 12.09
CA ALA A 58 -0.57 12.41 11.64
C ALA A 58 -0.03 13.03 10.35
N SER A 59 -0.90 13.14 9.35
CA SER A 59 -0.61 13.73 8.05
C SER A 59 -1.20 15.12 7.85
N LEU A 60 -0.91 15.73 6.70
CA LEU A 60 -1.46 17.01 6.27
C LEU A 60 -2.98 17.07 6.26
N ILE A 61 -3.65 15.94 6.05
CA ILE A 61 -5.13 15.85 6.05
C ILE A 61 -5.69 16.23 7.42
N HIS A 62 -4.93 16.00 8.49
CA HIS A 62 -5.34 16.34 9.84
C HIS A 62 -5.13 17.82 10.18
N VAL A 63 -4.26 18.54 9.44
CA VAL A 63 -3.90 19.94 9.74
C VAL A 63 -5.11 20.90 9.61
N PRO A 64 -5.97 20.83 8.57
CA PRO A 64 -7.20 21.61 8.53
C PRO A 64 -8.15 21.34 9.69
N VAL A 65 -8.25 20.07 10.11
CA VAL A 65 -9.10 19.68 11.25
C VAL A 65 -8.54 20.25 12.55
N LEU A 66 -7.23 20.13 12.76
CA LEU A 66 -6.53 20.71 13.90
C LEU A 66 -6.66 22.23 13.93
N SER A 67 -6.48 22.91 12.81
CA SER A 67 -6.71 24.35 12.69
C SER A 67 -8.14 24.71 13.15
N ASN A 68 -9.15 23.91 12.78
CA ASN A 68 -10.54 24.12 13.20
C ASN A 68 -10.74 23.90 14.69
N ILE A 69 -10.13 22.88 15.27
CA ILE A 69 -10.19 22.58 16.71
C ILE A 69 -9.56 23.72 17.53
N ILE A 70 -8.37 24.18 17.15
CA ILE A 70 -7.63 25.19 17.92
C ILE A 70 -8.10 26.63 17.64
N GLY A 71 -8.91 26.85 16.60
CA GLY A 71 -9.39 28.18 16.21
C GLY A 71 -8.33 29.12 15.64
N LYS A 72 -7.14 28.63 15.28
CA LYS A 72 -6.00 29.41 14.78
C LYS A 72 -5.57 28.97 13.38
N SER A 73 -4.92 29.86 12.64
CA SER A 73 -4.26 29.51 11.39
C SER A 73 -3.00 28.68 11.65
N ILE A 74 -2.68 27.77 10.74
CA ILE A 74 -1.45 26.95 10.79
C ILE A 74 -0.65 27.25 9.52
N LYS A 75 0.58 27.72 9.69
CA LYS A 75 1.55 27.94 8.63
C LYS A 75 2.48 26.75 8.54
N ILE A 76 2.58 26.18 7.36
CA ILE A 76 3.45 25.05 7.05
C ILE A 76 4.67 25.61 6.32
N TRP A 77 5.85 25.27 6.81
CA TRP A 77 7.13 25.73 6.27
C TRP A 77 7.92 24.57 5.69
N ASN A 78 8.65 24.85 4.62
CA ASN A 78 9.64 23.96 4.05
C ASN A 78 10.94 24.03 4.85
N THR A 79 11.79 23.01 4.70
CA THR A 79 13.09 22.92 5.41
C THR A 79 14.08 24.04 5.10
N ASP A 80 13.88 24.75 3.99
CA ASP A 80 14.67 25.93 3.61
C ASP A 80 14.11 27.24 4.23
N SER A 81 13.18 27.12 5.18
CA SER A 81 12.44 28.23 5.81
C SER A 81 11.56 29.03 4.84
N SER A 82 11.31 28.54 3.63
CA SER A 82 10.28 29.10 2.75
C SER A 82 8.89 28.65 3.22
N MET A 83 7.91 29.54 3.10
CA MET A 83 6.53 29.25 3.47
C MET A 83 5.87 28.39 2.39
N ASN A 84 5.43 27.19 2.76
CA ASN A 84 4.76 26.25 1.86
C ASN A 84 3.29 26.63 1.70
N SER A 85 2.54 26.66 2.81
CA SER A 85 1.10 26.87 2.79
C SER A 85 0.58 27.46 4.10
N ILE A 86 -0.61 28.06 4.04
CA ILE A 86 -1.33 28.57 5.20
C ILE A 86 -2.73 27.97 5.23
N ILE A 87 -3.02 27.24 6.30
CA ILE A 87 -4.34 26.65 6.55
C ILE A 87 -5.11 27.54 7.53
N GLY A 88 -6.36 27.86 7.17
CA GLY A 88 -7.23 28.69 8.01
C GLY A 88 -6.84 30.18 8.03
N ASN A 89 -6.38 30.73 6.90
CA ASN A 89 -5.90 32.12 6.77
C ASN A 89 -6.86 33.21 7.30
N LYS A 90 -8.18 32.96 7.36
CA LYS A 90 -9.19 33.89 7.90
C LYS A 90 -9.31 33.86 9.43
N LYS A 91 -8.58 32.97 10.12
CA LYS A 91 -8.67 32.82 11.58
C LYS A 91 -7.87 33.89 12.29
N ILE A 92 -8.44 34.37 13.39
CA ILE A 92 -7.90 35.46 14.20
C ILE A 92 -6.90 34.88 15.21
N GLY A 93 -5.83 35.62 15.47
CA GLY A 93 -4.81 35.26 16.47
C GLY A 93 -3.46 34.87 15.87
N SER A 94 -2.51 34.54 16.74
CA SER A 94 -1.16 34.13 16.36
C SER A 94 -1.20 32.81 15.58
N ALA A 95 -0.62 32.79 14.39
CA ALA A 95 -0.50 31.56 13.60
C ALA A 95 0.44 30.55 14.30
N ILE A 96 0.11 29.27 14.17
CA ILE A 96 0.97 28.16 14.60
C ILE A 96 1.92 27.85 13.44
N ASN A 97 3.20 27.68 13.72
CA ASN A 97 4.20 27.37 12.69
C ASN A 97 4.64 25.93 12.84
N ILE A 98 4.54 25.16 11.76
CA ILE A 98 4.99 23.77 11.73
C ILE A 98 5.91 23.58 10.53
N GLU A 99 6.90 22.72 10.67
CA GLU A 99 7.82 22.32 9.61
C GLU A 99 7.75 20.80 9.45
N TYR A 100 7.74 20.33 8.20
CA TYR A 100 7.72 18.89 7.88
C TYR A 100 9.06 18.47 7.30
N HIS A 101 9.65 17.45 7.90
CA HIS A 101 10.88 16.84 7.41
C HIS A 101 10.58 15.46 6.87
N ALA A 102 10.60 15.33 5.54
CA ALA A 102 10.63 14.02 4.91
C ALA A 102 11.93 13.30 5.34
N ASN A 103 11.79 12.06 5.80
CA ASN A 103 12.95 11.27 6.18
C ASN A 103 13.67 10.76 4.92
N ARG A 104 14.87 11.29 4.65
CA ARG A 104 15.68 10.94 3.46
C ARG A 104 16.12 9.46 3.41
N LEU A 105 15.95 8.71 4.50
CA LEU A 105 16.32 7.29 4.63
C LEU A 105 15.10 6.35 4.69
N GLY A 106 13.89 6.83 4.34
CA GLY A 106 12.70 5.98 4.19
C GLY A 106 12.00 5.60 5.51
N GLY A 107 12.05 6.48 6.52
CA GLY A 107 11.27 6.38 7.78
C GLY A 107 10.06 7.32 7.81
N ILE A 108 9.28 7.28 8.92
CA ILE A 108 8.15 8.20 9.16
C ILE A 108 8.69 9.64 9.14
N GLY A 109 8.05 10.52 8.36
CA GLY A 109 8.38 11.94 8.33
C GLY A 109 8.12 12.61 9.67
N HIS A 110 8.89 13.66 9.98
CA HIS A 110 8.86 14.27 11.31
C HIS A 110 8.31 15.68 11.26
N TRP A 111 7.40 16.00 12.16
CA TRP A 111 6.86 17.34 12.35
C TRP A 111 7.63 18.03 13.47
N THR A 112 8.10 19.25 13.20
CA THR A 112 8.92 20.04 14.12
C THR A 112 8.37 21.46 14.24
N LEU A 113 8.88 22.18 15.24
CA LEU A 113 8.90 23.63 15.21
C LEU A 113 9.87 24.10 14.13
N MET A 114 9.76 25.37 13.73
CA MET A 114 10.68 26.00 12.79
C MET A 114 12.15 25.70 13.12
N GLN A 115 12.96 25.48 12.08
CA GLN A 115 14.40 25.21 12.17
C GLN A 115 14.70 23.82 12.77
N ALA A 116 13.87 22.83 12.44
CA ALA A 116 14.00 21.45 12.88
C ALA A 116 14.06 21.27 14.41
N LYS A 117 13.44 22.18 15.17
CA LYS A 117 13.44 22.10 16.64
C LYS A 117 12.31 21.22 17.15
N ASP A 118 12.64 20.27 18.01
CA ASP A 118 11.64 19.53 18.78
C ASP A 118 11.10 20.34 19.97
N PRO A 119 9.81 20.20 20.31
CA PRO A 119 9.25 20.87 21.49
C PRO A 119 9.83 20.27 22.79
N ASP A 120 10.10 21.13 23.77
CA ASP A 120 10.84 20.76 24.99
C ASP A 120 10.05 19.80 25.93
N ASN A 121 8.73 19.67 25.75
CA ASN A 121 7.83 18.81 26.54
C ASN A 121 7.00 17.89 25.61
N THR A 122 7.64 16.93 24.97
CA THR A 122 6.97 15.91 24.16
C THR A 122 6.24 14.90 25.05
N ASP A 123 4.93 14.76 24.86
CA ASP A 123 4.21 13.56 25.34
C ASP A 123 4.84 12.34 24.64
N PHE A 124 5.13 11.28 25.40
CA PHE A 124 5.83 10.07 24.92
C PHE A 124 4.96 9.14 24.05
N ASP A 125 3.78 9.60 23.63
CA ASP A 125 2.88 8.83 22.76
C ASP A 125 3.48 8.63 21.37
N LEU A 126 3.34 7.41 20.82
CA LEU A 126 3.83 7.04 19.50
C LEU A 126 3.26 7.95 18.40
N ASN A 127 4.12 8.33 17.45
CA ASN A 127 3.80 9.18 16.30
C ASN A 127 3.05 10.49 16.64
N SER A 128 3.34 11.08 17.80
CA SER A 128 2.64 12.28 18.30
C SER A 128 3.26 13.61 17.84
N CYS A 129 4.28 13.60 16.99
CA CYS A 129 5.08 14.79 16.63
C CYS A 129 4.25 16.01 16.19
N LEU A 130 3.26 15.85 15.30
CA LEU A 130 2.39 16.96 14.88
C LEU A 130 1.62 17.56 16.07
N PHE A 131 1.05 16.70 16.92
CA PHE A 131 0.26 17.11 18.07
C PHE A 131 1.13 17.77 19.13
N SER A 132 2.35 17.28 19.35
CA SER A 132 3.33 17.87 20.26
C SER A 132 3.79 19.26 19.79
N VAL A 133 4.06 19.43 18.50
CA VAL A 133 4.43 20.73 17.92
C VAL A 133 3.30 21.75 18.07
N ILE A 134 2.06 21.36 17.80
CA ILE A 134 0.90 22.25 17.97
C ILE A 134 0.64 22.50 19.46
N GLY A 135 0.71 21.46 20.29
CA GLY A 135 0.50 21.52 21.74
C GLY A 135 1.46 22.50 22.41
N SER A 136 2.76 22.43 22.08
CA SER A 136 3.77 23.35 22.61
C SER A 136 3.52 24.84 22.31
N GLN A 137 2.91 25.15 21.15
CA GLN A 137 2.60 26.53 20.75
C GLN A 137 1.22 27.00 21.22
N THR A 138 0.35 26.09 21.63
CA THR A 138 -1.03 26.38 22.06
C THR A 138 -1.27 26.20 23.54
N GLY A 139 -0.39 25.48 24.24
CA GLY A 139 -0.57 25.03 25.62
C GLY A 139 -1.53 23.85 25.76
N LEU A 140 -1.98 23.24 24.66
CA LEU A 140 -2.90 22.11 24.67
C LEU A 140 -2.15 20.78 24.78
N ASN A 141 -2.77 19.79 25.42
CA ASN A 141 -2.19 18.46 25.54
C ASN A 141 -2.21 17.71 24.18
N PRO A 142 -1.09 17.10 23.74
CA PRO A 142 -1.03 16.37 22.46
C PRO A 142 -2.02 15.21 22.33
N SER A 143 -2.18 14.39 23.38
CA SER A 143 -3.12 13.25 23.37
C SER A 143 -4.58 13.73 23.30
N GLU A 144 -4.91 14.86 23.93
CA GLU A 144 -6.21 15.51 23.78
C GLU A 144 -6.44 16.03 22.36
N LEU A 145 -5.44 16.68 21.75
CA LEU A 145 -5.50 17.13 20.36
C LEU A 145 -5.77 15.95 19.40
N ARG A 146 -5.07 14.83 19.58
CA ARG A 146 -5.30 13.59 18.81
C ARG A 146 -6.73 13.11 18.98
N ARG A 147 -7.19 12.97 20.23
CA ARG A 147 -8.55 12.51 20.55
C ARG A 147 -9.62 13.41 19.92
N TRP A 148 -9.50 14.73 20.05
CA TRP A 148 -10.44 15.67 19.44
C TRP A 148 -10.41 15.62 17.91
N THR A 149 -9.24 15.38 17.32
CA THR A 149 -9.10 15.22 15.88
C THR A 149 -9.85 13.98 15.39
N VAL A 150 -9.66 12.84 16.06
CA VAL A 150 -10.40 11.59 15.79
C VAL A 150 -11.91 11.82 15.92
N LEU A 151 -12.38 12.43 17.01
CA LEU A 151 -13.80 12.72 17.21
C LEU A 151 -14.37 13.63 16.12
N ARG A 152 -13.62 14.66 15.72
CA ARG A 152 -14.05 15.61 14.70
C ARG A 152 -14.13 14.94 13.32
N LEU A 153 -13.15 14.11 12.97
CA LEU A 153 -13.17 13.33 11.73
C LEU A 153 -14.35 12.34 11.72
N ARG A 154 -14.60 11.61 12.82
CA ARG A 154 -15.76 10.71 12.95
C ARG A 154 -17.09 11.42 12.73
N SER A 155 -17.26 12.59 13.35
CA SER A 155 -18.48 13.39 13.20
C SER A 155 -18.70 13.91 11.78
N ASN A 156 -17.65 14.00 10.96
CA ASN A 156 -17.68 14.50 9.58
C ASN A 156 -17.23 13.43 8.57
N LEU A 157 -17.44 12.15 8.89
CA LEU A 157 -16.94 11.01 8.12
C LEU A 157 -17.31 11.08 6.62
N ARG A 158 -18.55 11.46 6.31
CA ARG A 158 -19.01 11.60 4.92
C ARG A 158 -18.29 12.74 4.19
N GLN A 159 -18.16 13.89 4.84
CA GLN A 159 -17.45 15.03 4.25
C GLN A 159 -15.97 14.69 4.01
N LEU A 160 -15.33 13.96 4.93
CA LEU A 160 -13.98 13.44 4.72
C LEU A 160 -13.94 12.53 3.50
N ALA A 161 -14.85 11.55 3.41
CA ALA A 161 -14.97 10.62 2.29
C ALA A 161 -15.17 11.32 0.93
N ASP A 162 -15.99 12.38 0.90
CA ASP A 162 -16.23 13.18 -0.30
C ASP A 162 -14.98 13.96 -0.73
N GLN A 163 -14.21 14.46 0.24
CA GLN A 163 -12.99 15.25 0.01
C GLN A 163 -11.76 14.40 -0.29
N LEU A 164 -11.81 13.09 -0.08
CA LEU A 164 -10.66 12.20 -0.32
C LEU A 164 -10.14 12.32 -1.75
N ASP A 165 -11.01 12.40 -2.76
CA ASP A 165 -10.58 12.50 -4.16
C ASP A 165 -9.83 13.81 -4.44
N GLU A 166 -10.27 14.94 -3.89
CA GLU A 166 -9.59 16.24 -4.02
C GLU A 166 -8.26 16.26 -3.26
N ILE A 167 -8.24 15.66 -2.07
CA ILE A 167 -7.03 15.51 -1.26
C ILE A 167 -5.98 14.67 -2.03
N PHE A 168 -6.39 13.56 -2.65
CA PHE A 168 -5.51 12.72 -3.45
C PHE A 168 -5.07 13.38 -4.77
N GLN A 169 -5.92 14.21 -5.38
CA GLN A 169 -5.52 15.01 -6.55
C GLN A 169 -4.47 16.07 -6.18
N LEU A 170 -4.58 16.67 -5.00
CA LEU A 170 -3.56 17.61 -4.49
C LEU A 170 -2.22 16.93 -4.22
N GLU A 171 -2.22 15.64 -3.85
CA GLU A 171 -1.01 14.80 -3.73
C GLU A 171 -0.37 14.49 -5.10
N GLU A 172 -1.14 14.36 -6.18
CA GLU A 172 -0.61 14.11 -7.53
C GLU A 172 0.01 15.35 -8.19
N ILE A 173 -0.50 16.54 -7.86
CA ILE A 173 -0.07 17.81 -8.46
C ILE A 173 1.14 18.40 -7.73
N ASN A 174 1.24 18.20 -6.41
CA ASN A 174 2.40 18.60 -5.63
C ASN A 174 3.32 17.40 -5.36
N ASN A 175 4.35 17.23 -6.19
CA ASN A 175 5.39 16.19 -6.04
C ASN A 175 6.13 16.18 -4.68
N ASP A 176 5.95 17.22 -3.85
CA ASP A 176 6.52 17.32 -2.50
C ASP A 176 5.57 16.82 -1.38
N MET A 177 4.32 16.47 -1.72
CA MET A 177 3.31 15.96 -0.79
C MET A 177 2.88 14.55 -1.16
N VAL A 178 3.62 13.55 -0.67
CA VAL A 178 3.26 12.14 -0.86
C VAL A 178 2.74 11.56 0.44
N LEU A 179 1.42 11.41 0.53
CA LEU A 179 0.75 10.55 1.51
C LEU A 179 0.44 9.22 0.83
N MET A 180 1.48 8.40 0.65
CA MET A 180 1.22 6.99 0.36
C MET A 180 0.56 6.43 1.61
N ILE A 181 -0.67 5.92 1.45
CA ILE A 181 -1.26 4.92 2.33
C ILE A 181 -1.38 3.71 1.40
N GLY A 182 -0.30 2.95 1.34
CA GLY A 182 -0.12 1.90 0.34
C GLY A 182 -0.81 0.59 0.66
N GLY A 183 -0.71 -0.31 -0.33
CA GLY A 183 -1.29 -1.65 -0.39
C GLY A 183 -0.27 -2.77 -0.38
N ALA A 184 0.84 -2.63 0.33
CA ALA A 184 1.87 -3.63 0.43
C ALA A 184 1.74 -4.35 1.77
N ARG A 185 0.72 -5.20 1.93
CA ARG A 185 0.53 -6.02 3.14
C ARG A 185 0.68 -7.52 2.88
N TYR A 186 0.93 -8.28 3.94
CA TYR A 186 0.77 -9.73 3.95
C TYR A 186 0.15 -10.17 5.27
N ILE A 187 -1.08 -10.69 5.20
CA ILE A 187 -1.84 -11.21 6.36
C ILE A 187 -2.13 -12.71 6.25
N GLY A 188 -1.41 -13.39 5.34
CA GLY A 188 -1.57 -14.82 5.10
C GLY A 188 -1.17 -15.66 6.31
N THR A 189 -1.83 -16.81 6.46
CA THR A 189 -1.63 -17.73 7.60
C THR A 189 -0.99 -19.05 7.16
N SER A 190 -0.66 -19.19 5.87
CA SER A 190 -0.15 -20.42 5.31
C SER A 190 0.77 -20.21 4.10
N ALA A 191 1.52 -21.26 3.75
CA ALA A 191 2.26 -21.35 2.49
C ALA A 191 1.37 -21.13 1.26
N TYR A 192 0.09 -21.53 1.32
CA TYR A 192 -0.85 -21.30 0.24
C TYR A 192 -1.17 -19.81 0.05
N ASP A 193 -1.22 -19.02 1.12
CA ASP A 193 -1.43 -17.58 0.99
C ASP A 193 -0.20 -16.90 0.36
N ALA A 194 1.01 -17.33 0.75
CA ALA A 194 2.24 -16.85 0.13
C ALA A 194 2.32 -17.25 -1.36
N LYS A 195 1.84 -18.46 -1.72
CA LYS A 195 1.71 -18.90 -3.11
C LYS A 195 0.89 -17.90 -3.93
N LEU A 196 -0.28 -17.48 -3.43
CA LEU A 196 -1.14 -16.53 -4.13
C LEU A 196 -0.42 -15.19 -4.35
N VAL A 197 0.31 -14.70 -3.35
CA VAL A 197 1.09 -13.47 -3.47
C VAL A 197 2.19 -13.59 -4.53
N LEU A 198 2.95 -14.69 -4.51
CA LEU A 198 4.02 -14.94 -5.48
C LEU A 198 3.48 -15.11 -6.91
N ASP A 199 2.38 -15.84 -7.06
CA ASP A 199 1.72 -16.09 -8.36
C ASP A 199 1.11 -14.81 -8.92
N ASN A 200 0.47 -13.98 -8.09
CA ASN A 200 -0.07 -12.69 -8.49
C ASN A 200 1.02 -11.68 -8.86
N SER A 201 2.22 -11.82 -8.30
CA SER A 201 3.38 -10.97 -8.61
C SER A 201 4.14 -11.45 -9.86
N GLN A 202 4.05 -12.73 -10.20
CA GLN A 202 4.73 -13.32 -11.35
C GLN A 202 4.25 -12.69 -12.66
N ASN A 203 5.20 -12.17 -13.45
CA ASN A 203 4.97 -11.49 -14.73
C ASN A 203 4.05 -10.24 -14.65
N ALA A 204 3.68 -9.79 -13.44
CA ALA A 204 2.90 -8.60 -13.22
C ALA A 204 3.78 -7.33 -13.15
N GLU A 205 3.17 -6.17 -13.37
CA GLU A 205 3.87 -4.88 -13.36
C GLU A 205 3.88 -4.28 -11.93
N CYS A 206 5.05 -3.82 -11.49
CA CYS A 206 5.17 -3.05 -10.25
C CYS A 206 5.00 -1.54 -10.47
N TYR A 207 4.59 -0.85 -9.40
CA TYR A 207 4.58 0.61 -9.37
C TYR A 207 6.01 1.17 -9.48
N ALA A 208 6.14 2.27 -10.22
CA ALA A 208 7.41 2.97 -10.46
C ALA A 208 8.57 2.05 -10.91
N CYS A 209 8.27 1.00 -11.68
CA CYS A 209 9.26 0.04 -12.13
C CYS A 209 9.00 -0.37 -13.59
N THR A 210 10.07 -0.68 -14.33
CA THR A 210 10.00 -1.08 -15.75
C THR A 210 10.08 -2.59 -15.94
N GLN A 211 10.45 -3.34 -14.91
CA GLN A 211 10.65 -4.79 -14.96
C GLN A 211 9.47 -5.53 -14.35
N ARG A 212 9.03 -6.62 -14.98
CA ARG A 212 7.98 -7.48 -14.43
C ARG A 212 8.51 -8.31 -13.26
N GLY A 213 7.62 -8.63 -12.33
CA GLY A 213 7.95 -9.50 -11.20
C GLY A 213 8.34 -10.89 -11.71
N HIS A 214 9.35 -11.47 -11.08
CA HIS A 214 9.84 -12.80 -11.40
C HIS A 214 10.15 -13.64 -10.14
N PRO A 215 9.31 -13.64 -9.10
CA PRO A 215 9.55 -14.47 -7.92
C PRO A 215 9.67 -15.96 -8.27
N ARG A 216 8.88 -16.48 -9.23
CA ARG A 216 8.94 -17.91 -9.61
C ARG A 216 10.19 -18.29 -10.40
N GLY A 217 10.97 -17.31 -10.86
CA GLY A 217 12.26 -17.54 -11.52
C GLY A 217 13.33 -18.13 -10.60
N HIS A 218 13.00 -18.36 -9.33
CA HIS A 218 13.90 -18.92 -8.32
C HIS A 218 13.35 -20.18 -7.66
N ALA A 219 12.35 -20.83 -8.27
CA ALA A 219 11.87 -22.14 -7.86
C ALA A 219 11.92 -23.12 -9.03
N SER A 220 12.35 -24.35 -8.78
CA SER A 220 12.27 -25.42 -9.76
C SER A 220 10.81 -25.76 -10.05
N CYS A 221 10.50 -25.94 -11.34
CA CYS A 221 9.17 -26.26 -11.82
C CYS A 221 9.26 -27.23 -13.00
N PRO A 222 8.41 -28.26 -13.07
CA PRO A 222 8.41 -29.20 -14.19
C PRO A 222 8.29 -28.47 -15.55
N PRO A 223 9.08 -28.86 -16.57
CA PRO A 223 9.15 -28.15 -17.86
C PRO A 223 7.82 -28.04 -18.60
N ASN A 224 6.88 -28.94 -18.33
CA ASN A 224 5.53 -28.95 -18.91
C ASN A 224 4.56 -27.97 -18.23
N THR A 225 5.01 -27.21 -17.23
CA THR A 225 4.17 -26.27 -16.45
C THR A 225 4.71 -24.84 -16.41
N SER A 226 5.88 -24.58 -17.01
CA SER A 226 6.54 -23.27 -17.03
C SER A 226 7.05 -22.93 -18.44
N TYR A 227 6.43 -21.94 -19.09
CA TYR A 227 6.75 -21.57 -20.49
C TYR A 227 7.50 -20.23 -20.59
N GLY A 228 7.42 -19.37 -19.58
CA GLY A 228 8.12 -18.09 -19.54
C GLY A 228 9.58 -18.22 -19.11
N TYR A 229 10.40 -17.27 -19.55
CA TYR A 229 11.83 -17.18 -19.24
C TYR A 229 12.13 -17.04 -17.74
N THR A 230 11.15 -16.61 -16.95
CA THR A 230 11.26 -16.37 -15.50
C THR A 230 10.26 -17.21 -14.70
N ASP A 231 9.65 -18.23 -15.30
CA ASP A 231 8.62 -19.03 -14.64
C ASP A 231 9.18 -20.19 -13.81
N SER A 232 10.48 -20.47 -13.96
CA SER A 232 11.25 -21.44 -13.19
C SER A 232 12.72 -21.02 -13.12
N VAL A 233 13.47 -21.59 -12.17
CA VAL A 233 14.91 -21.34 -12.03
C VAL A 233 15.74 -21.93 -13.19
N GLU A 234 15.27 -23.03 -13.78
CA GLU A 234 15.84 -23.60 -15.00
C GLU A 234 15.75 -22.58 -16.14
N ASN A 235 14.55 -22.11 -16.45
CA ASN A 235 14.33 -21.14 -17.53
C ASN A 235 15.05 -19.82 -17.25
N TYR A 236 15.12 -19.39 -15.99
CA TYR A 236 15.74 -18.12 -15.64
C TYR A 236 17.27 -18.17 -15.73
N SER A 237 17.89 -19.25 -15.27
CA SER A 237 19.33 -19.46 -15.43
C SER A 237 19.72 -19.66 -16.90
N LEU A 238 18.86 -20.31 -17.69
CA LEU A 238 19.04 -20.50 -19.13
C LEU A 238 18.96 -19.17 -19.89
N SER A 239 17.88 -18.41 -19.70
CA SER A 239 17.63 -17.16 -20.42
C SER A 239 18.64 -16.06 -20.09
N THR A 240 19.15 -16.03 -18.85
CA THR A 240 20.16 -15.05 -18.44
C THR A 240 21.60 -15.53 -18.64
N ASN A 241 21.80 -16.82 -18.93
CA ASN A 241 23.11 -17.49 -18.95
C ASN A 241 23.96 -17.18 -17.70
N ARG A 242 23.29 -17.05 -16.54
CA ARG A 242 23.92 -16.74 -15.24
C ARG A 242 23.55 -17.80 -14.22
N ASN A 243 24.45 -17.99 -13.25
CA ASN A 243 24.15 -18.82 -12.10
C ASN A 243 23.01 -18.21 -11.29
N LYS A 244 22.05 -19.05 -10.89
CA LYS A 244 20.92 -18.68 -10.04
C LYS A 244 20.85 -19.68 -8.88
N SER A 245 20.67 -19.20 -7.67
CA SER A 245 20.20 -20.04 -6.58
C SER A 245 18.68 -20.19 -6.69
N GLY A 246 18.17 -21.37 -6.35
CA GLY A 246 16.74 -21.64 -6.38
C GLY A 246 16.30 -22.69 -5.39
N PHE A 247 15.02 -22.60 -5.03
CA PHE A 247 14.29 -23.61 -4.27
C PHE A 247 14.10 -24.87 -5.11
N LEU A 248 14.13 -26.04 -4.48
CA LEU A 248 13.97 -27.33 -5.16
C LEU A 248 12.56 -27.58 -5.69
N SER A 249 11.57 -26.79 -5.25
CA SER A 249 10.21 -26.82 -5.75
C SER A 249 9.51 -25.48 -5.48
N ARG A 250 8.37 -25.24 -6.16
CA ARG A 250 7.48 -24.12 -5.82
C ARG A 250 6.90 -24.23 -4.42
N ASP A 251 6.60 -25.44 -3.95
CA ASP A 251 6.07 -25.65 -2.60
C ASP A 251 7.09 -25.28 -1.52
N ASP A 252 8.39 -25.52 -1.77
CA ASP A 252 9.45 -25.07 -0.87
C ASP A 252 9.57 -23.55 -0.86
N GLN A 253 9.47 -22.90 -2.02
CA GLN A 253 9.42 -21.45 -2.11
C GLN A 253 8.20 -20.88 -1.36
N ASP A 254 7.02 -21.47 -1.55
CA ASP A 254 5.78 -21.03 -0.92
C ASP A 254 5.88 -21.08 0.61
N LYS A 255 6.42 -22.18 1.15
CA LYS A 255 6.67 -22.34 2.59
C LYS A 255 7.67 -21.30 3.11
N VAL A 256 8.80 -21.15 2.43
CA VAL A 256 9.85 -20.24 2.89
C VAL A 256 9.42 -18.77 2.76
N ALA A 257 8.69 -18.42 1.70
CA ALA A 257 8.13 -17.09 1.51
C ALA A 257 7.08 -16.74 2.56
N HIS A 258 6.21 -17.69 2.95
CA HIS A 258 5.30 -17.47 4.08
C HIS A 258 6.06 -17.12 5.36
N LEU A 259 7.04 -17.95 5.74
CA LEU A 259 7.86 -17.69 6.93
C LEU A 259 8.56 -16.32 6.85
N ALA A 260 9.11 -15.97 5.67
CA ALA A 260 9.81 -14.71 5.47
C ALA A 260 8.87 -13.49 5.55
N LEU A 261 7.73 -13.52 4.84
CA LEU A 261 6.75 -12.44 4.83
C LEU A 261 6.07 -12.23 6.19
N SER A 262 5.95 -13.28 7.00
CA SER A 262 5.41 -13.20 8.36
C SER A 262 6.39 -12.63 9.38
N THR A 263 7.66 -12.41 9.04
CA THR A 263 8.62 -11.82 9.99
C THR A 263 8.38 -10.33 10.20
N ASP A 264 8.67 -9.84 11.40
CA ASP A 264 8.63 -8.40 11.73
C ASP A 264 9.47 -7.55 10.76
N HIS A 265 10.58 -8.11 10.25
CA HIS A 265 11.43 -7.43 9.26
C HIS A 265 10.70 -7.21 7.93
N ALA A 266 9.94 -8.20 7.46
CA ALA A 266 9.15 -8.06 6.24
C ALA A 266 7.93 -7.17 6.45
N GLN A 267 7.26 -7.27 7.60
CA GLN A 267 6.15 -6.40 7.97
C GLN A 267 6.59 -4.93 8.05
N ALA A 268 7.74 -4.64 8.66
CA ALA A 268 8.29 -3.28 8.70
C ALA A 268 8.66 -2.75 7.30
N ALA A 269 9.15 -3.60 6.40
CA ALA A 269 9.42 -3.19 5.01
C ALA A 269 8.13 -2.89 4.23
N MET A 270 7.09 -3.69 4.46
CA MET A 270 5.75 -3.46 3.94
C MET A 270 5.16 -2.12 4.43
N GLU A 271 5.31 -1.80 5.72
CA GLU A 271 4.94 -0.50 6.27
C GLU A 271 5.73 0.66 5.65
N LYS A 272 7.03 0.48 5.37
CA LYS A 272 7.85 1.51 4.68
C LYS A 272 7.37 1.79 3.26
N LEU A 273 6.97 0.75 2.52
CA LEU A 273 6.33 0.91 1.22
C LEU A 273 5.04 1.73 1.41
N ASP A 274 4.23 1.35 2.39
CA ASP A 274 2.90 1.92 2.54
C ASP A 274 2.85 3.33 3.08
N LEU A 275 3.73 3.72 4.00
CA LEU A 275 3.64 4.99 4.73
C LEU A 275 4.77 5.97 4.39
N ASN A 276 5.91 5.48 3.88
CA ASN A 276 7.12 6.30 3.74
C ASN A 276 7.47 6.62 2.28
N GLY A 277 6.56 6.33 1.34
CA GLY A 277 6.75 6.65 -0.08
C GLY A 277 7.80 5.78 -0.79
N SER A 278 8.31 4.73 -0.14
CA SER A 278 9.26 3.82 -0.77
C SER A 278 8.60 3.08 -1.93
N THR A 279 9.32 2.96 -3.04
CA THR A 279 8.87 2.23 -4.23
C THR A 279 9.46 0.82 -4.29
N SER A 280 10.39 0.50 -3.40
CA SER A 280 11.07 -0.79 -3.33
C SER A 280 11.78 -0.99 -2.01
N GLU A 281 11.52 -2.12 -1.34
CA GLU A 281 12.24 -2.53 -0.14
C GLU A 281 12.87 -3.90 -0.35
N VAL A 282 14.13 -4.05 0.07
CA VAL A 282 14.83 -5.33 0.03
C VAL A 282 14.85 -5.90 1.43
N VAL A 283 14.33 -7.11 1.59
CA VAL A 283 14.32 -7.83 2.87
C VAL A 283 15.21 -9.06 2.77
N ASN A 284 15.95 -9.28 3.83
CA ASN A 284 17.11 -10.15 3.86
C ASN A 284 17.01 -10.97 5.15
N ILE A 285 16.22 -12.04 5.14
CA ILE A 285 15.83 -12.77 6.35
C ILE A 285 16.77 -13.94 6.62
N ASN A 286 17.43 -13.92 7.78
CA ASN A 286 18.37 -14.97 8.16
C ASN A 286 17.63 -16.32 8.32
N GLY A 287 18.16 -17.38 7.70
CA GLY A 287 17.59 -18.72 7.76
C GLY A 287 17.51 -19.29 9.17
N TYR A 288 18.39 -18.86 10.09
CA TYR A 288 18.30 -19.21 11.50
C TYR A 288 17.02 -18.69 12.15
N LEU A 289 16.56 -17.48 11.80
CA LEU A 289 15.32 -16.92 12.32
C LEU A 289 14.12 -17.72 11.79
N LEU A 290 14.11 -18.02 10.49
CA LEU A 290 13.02 -18.80 9.87
C LEU A 290 12.92 -20.21 10.44
N ARG A 291 14.05 -20.83 10.80
CA ARG A 291 14.07 -22.16 11.44
C ARG A 291 13.38 -22.18 12.80
N LYS A 292 13.40 -21.09 13.56
CA LYS A 292 12.75 -21.02 14.89
C LYS A 292 11.23 -21.12 14.81
N GLU A 293 10.64 -20.69 13.70
CA GLU A 293 9.20 -20.75 13.46
C GLU A 293 8.72 -22.15 13.07
N LEU A 294 9.64 -23.08 12.77
CA LEU A 294 9.32 -24.44 12.36
C LEU A 294 9.41 -25.43 13.52
N ARG A 295 8.37 -26.26 13.68
CA ARG A 295 8.33 -27.32 14.73
C ARG A 295 9.50 -28.30 14.66
N ASN A 296 10.02 -28.57 13.47
CA ASN A 296 11.15 -29.48 13.24
C ASN A 296 12.48 -28.75 13.04
N GLY A 297 12.49 -27.42 13.07
CA GLY A 297 13.69 -26.59 12.89
C GLY A 297 14.36 -26.65 11.51
N ASN A 298 13.77 -27.35 10.53
CA ASN A 298 14.44 -27.65 9.26
C ASN A 298 13.78 -26.89 8.10
N LEU A 299 14.51 -25.94 7.54
CA LEU A 299 14.14 -25.33 6.25
C LEU A 299 14.39 -26.33 5.11
N PRO A 300 13.65 -26.20 3.99
CA PRO A 300 14.02 -26.87 2.75
C PRO A 300 15.46 -26.53 2.32
N LYS A 301 16.09 -27.45 1.59
CA LYS A 301 17.37 -27.18 0.92
C LYS A 301 17.15 -26.34 -0.33
N ALA A 302 18.24 -25.77 -0.83
CA ALA A 302 18.27 -25.06 -2.10
C ALA A 302 19.52 -25.43 -2.91
N LYS A 303 19.54 -25.07 -4.18
CA LYS A 303 20.60 -25.49 -5.11
C LYS A 303 20.95 -24.41 -6.12
N TRP A 304 22.16 -24.48 -6.65
CA TRP A 304 22.59 -23.67 -7.77
C TRP A 304 22.06 -24.23 -9.09
N PHE A 305 21.72 -23.35 -10.02
CA PHE A 305 21.30 -23.67 -11.38
C PHE A 305 22.11 -22.84 -12.37
N ARG A 306 22.54 -23.48 -13.46
CA ARG A 306 23.31 -22.85 -14.53
C ARG A 306 22.82 -23.39 -15.87
N ALA A 307 22.52 -22.47 -16.79
CA ALA A 307 22.10 -22.81 -18.15
C ALA A 307 20.95 -23.84 -18.21
N GLY A 308 19.99 -23.75 -17.28
CA GLY A 308 18.84 -24.65 -17.23
C GLY A 308 19.01 -25.89 -16.35
N TYR A 309 20.20 -26.15 -15.82
CA TYR A 309 20.48 -27.39 -15.10
C TYR A 309 20.90 -27.13 -13.64
N PRO A 310 20.47 -27.97 -12.68
CA PRO A 310 20.99 -27.92 -11.32
C PRO A 310 22.47 -28.31 -11.29
N VAL A 311 23.27 -27.63 -10.47
CA VAL A 311 24.72 -27.87 -10.33
C VAL A 311 25.12 -27.96 -8.86
N GLY A 312 26.12 -28.78 -8.56
CA GLY A 312 26.63 -29.01 -7.20
C GLY A 312 25.70 -29.87 -6.33
N ASP A 313 25.90 -29.78 -5.01
CA ASP A 313 25.10 -30.46 -4.00
C ASP A 313 23.93 -29.59 -3.52
N GLU A 314 22.97 -30.19 -2.82
CA GLU A 314 21.93 -29.45 -2.11
C GLU A 314 22.52 -28.78 -0.87
N MET A 315 22.21 -27.49 -0.70
CA MET A 315 22.82 -26.64 0.33
C MET A 315 21.76 -26.09 1.28
N ASP A 316 22.17 -25.78 2.51
CA ASP A 316 21.32 -25.12 3.49
C ASP A 316 21.04 -23.67 3.13
N ILE A 317 19.79 -23.25 3.32
CA ILE A 317 19.43 -21.84 3.18
C ILE A 317 20.02 -21.06 4.35
N GLN A 318 20.99 -20.18 4.04
CA GLN A 318 21.61 -19.26 4.98
C GLN A 318 20.73 -18.03 5.19
N GLN A 319 20.11 -17.54 4.12
CA GLN A 319 19.27 -16.36 4.11
C GLN A 319 18.26 -16.42 2.96
N VAL A 320 17.17 -15.67 3.07
CA VAL A 320 16.20 -15.47 2.01
C VAL A 320 16.18 -13.99 1.65
N CYS A 321 16.39 -13.68 0.38
CA CYS A 321 16.30 -12.32 -0.14
C CYS A 321 14.97 -12.15 -0.88
N MET A 322 14.20 -11.13 -0.52
CA MET A 322 13.01 -10.72 -1.25
C MET A 322 13.06 -9.24 -1.58
N VAL A 323 12.50 -8.86 -2.73
CA VAL A 323 12.29 -7.47 -3.09
C VAL A 323 10.80 -7.20 -3.10
N LEU A 324 10.35 -6.38 -2.16
CA LEU A 324 8.95 -6.01 -1.93
C LEU A 324 8.64 -4.66 -2.59
N ARG A 325 7.47 -4.54 -3.19
CA ARG A 325 6.98 -3.33 -3.88
C ARG A 325 5.45 -3.26 -3.79
N HIS A 326 4.86 -2.26 -4.44
CA HIS A 326 3.45 -2.27 -4.82
C HIS A 326 3.22 -2.76 -6.24
N HIS A 327 2.01 -3.26 -6.49
CA HIS A 327 1.48 -3.45 -7.85
C HIS A 327 1.23 -2.09 -8.53
N LYS A 328 1.47 -1.99 -9.85
CA LYS A 328 1.45 -0.73 -10.64
C LYS A 328 0.20 0.14 -10.47
N GLU A 329 -0.96 -0.46 -10.30
CA GLU A 329 -2.24 0.25 -10.18
C GLU A 329 -2.87 0.15 -8.79
N HIS A 330 -2.22 -0.56 -7.86
CA HIS A 330 -2.74 -0.81 -6.52
C HIS A 330 -1.79 -0.29 -5.42
N PHE A 331 -0.86 0.60 -5.76
CA PHE A 331 0.07 1.22 -4.80
C PHE A 331 -0.60 2.14 -3.78
N ARG A 332 -1.91 2.40 -3.93
CA ARG A 332 -2.75 3.13 -2.97
C ARG A 332 -3.91 2.27 -2.40
N ASP A 333 -3.93 0.98 -2.70
CA ASP A 333 -5.02 0.08 -2.29
C ASP A 333 -4.61 -0.73 -1.07
N ARG A 334 -4.94 -0.25 0.14
CA ARG A 334 -4.62 -0.89 1.43
C ARG A 334 -5.03 -2.36 1.54
N ASN A 335 -5.94 -2.84 0.69
CA ASN A 335 -6.39 -4.23 0.72
C ASN A 335 -5.60 -5.14 -0.22
N LYS A 336 -4.75 -4.59 -1.09
CA LYS A 336 -3.90 -5.36 -1.98
C LYS A 336 -2.77 -6.02 -1.17
N ASP A 337 -2.37 -7.21 -1.58
CA ASP A 337 -1.18 -7.83 -1.02
C ASP A 337 0.09 -7.18 -1.61
N VAL A 338 1.19 -7.29 -0.87
CA VAL A 338 2.51 -6.87 -1.30
C VAL A 338 2.90 -7.52 -2.64
N PHE A 339 3.51 -6.73 -3.51
CA PHE A 339 4.11 -7.25 -4.73
C PHE A 339 5.50 -7.80 -4.41
N VAL A 340 5.72 -9.09 -4.67
CA VAL A 340 7.04 -9.71 -4.56
C VAL A 340 7.71 -9.69 -5.93
N HIS A 341 8.65 -8.76 -6.11
CA HIS A 341 9.37 -8.63 -7.37
C HIS A 341 10.31 -9.82 -7.60
N THR A 342 11.02 -10.27 -6.57
CA THR A 342 11.81 -11.49 -6.59
C THR A 342 11.92 -12.09 -5.19
N CYS A 343 12.12 -13.40 -5.10
CA CYS A 343 12.30 -14.14 -3.85
C CYS A 343 13.25 -15.32 -4.09
N TYR A 344 14.45 -15.30 -3.51
CA TYR A 344 15.46 -16.33 -3.75
C TYR A 344 16.26 -16.70 -2.49
N PRO A 345 16.71 -17.96 -2.40
CA PRO A 345 17.56 -18.39 -1.29
C PRO A 345 19.01 -17.96 -1.53
N ILE A 346 19.71 -17.61 -0.46
CA ILE A 346 21.16 -17.48 -0.40
C ILE A 346 21.68 -18.72 0.32
N ILE A 347 22.57 -19.45 -0.35
CA ILE A 347 23.09 -20.77 0.05
C ILE A 347 24.60 -20.79 0.18
#